data_AF-A0A164H1G8-F1
#
_entry.id   AF-A0A164H1G8-F1
#
_cell.length_a   1.000
_cell.length_b   1.000
_cell.length_c   1.000
_cell.angle_alpha   90.00
_cell.angle_beta   90.00
_cell.angle_gamma   90.00
#
_symmetry.space_group_name_H-M   'P 1'
#
loop_
_entity.id
_entity.type
_entity.pdbx_description
1 polymer ?
#
loop_
_entity_poly.entity_id
_entity_poly.type
_entity_poly.pdbx_seq_one_letter_code
_entity_poly.pdbx_strand_id
1 'polypeptide(L)'
;MFQSGMQETNTRKVCIKNIKPDIFKQLLHYIYSGQTSSKLSEENAQPLFVAADMYDVDDLKYECVRFLLSCIKLENAINLMAWAHVHSIDSL
;
A
#
# COMPACT_ATOMS: atom_id res chain seq x y z
N MET A 1 -0.24 18.05 0.61
CA MET A 1 -1.16 17.92 1.76
C MET A 1 -0.92 18.99 2.84
N PHE A 2 0.31 19.17 3.35
CA PHE A 2 0.57 20.04 4.51
C PHE A 2 1.09 21.45 4.20
N GLN A 3 1.27 21.78 2.92
CA GLN A 3 1.91 23.04 2.48
C GLN A 3 0.96 23.97 1.70
N SER A 4 -0.27 23.53 1.42
CA SER A 4 -1.21 24.21 0.50
C SER A 4 -2.21 25.15 1.18
N GLY A 5 -2.13 25.38 2.50
CA GLY A 5 -3.05 26.27 3.22
C GLY A 5 -4.50 25.75 3.32
N MET A 6 -4.72 24.46 2.99
CA MET A 6 -6.01 23.78 3.06
C MET A 6 -6.39 23.44 4.52
N GLN A 7 -7.60 22.91 4.75
CA GLN A 7 -8.10 22.60 6.10
C GLN A 7 -7.13 21.75 6.92
N GLU A 8 -6.42 20.83 6.30
CA GLU A 8 -5.42 19.96 6.91
C GLU A 8 -4.26 20.77 7.50
N THR A 9 -3.88 21.88 6.85
CA THR A 9 -2.82 22.79 7.33
C THR A 9 -3.30 23.56 8.56
N ASN A 10 -4.53 24.06 8.55
CA ASN A 10 -5.08 24.89 9.63
C ASN A 10 -5.48 24.08 10.87
N THR A 11 -6.06 22.90 10.67
CA THR A 11 -6.57 22.05 11.77
C THR A 11 -5.51 21.10 12.31
N ARG A 12 -4.39 20.89 11.58
CA ARG A 12 -3.39 19.85 11.83
C ARG A 12 -3.98 18.44 11.97
N LYS A 13 -5.16 18.20 11.37
CA LYS A 13 -5.84 16.91 11.37
C LYS A 13 -6.03 16.44 9.94
N VAL A 14 -5.77 15.16 9.72
CA VAL A 14 -5.97 14.49 8.44
C VAL A 14 -6.96 13.37 8.63
N CYS A 15 -8.06 13.40 7.88
CA CYS A 15 -9.08 12.36 7.89
C CYS A 15 -8.81 11.35 6.78
N ILE A 16 -8.52 10.10 7.15
CA ILE A 16 -8.25 9.01 6.22
C ILE A 16 -9.47 8.09 6.18
N LYS A 17 -10.12 7.99 5.02
CA LYS A 17 -11.39 7.24 4.87
C LYS A 17 -11.25 5.91 4.13
N ASN A 18 -10.28 5.81 3.22
CA ASN A 18 -10.22 4.72 2.24
C ASN A 18 -9.29 3.58 2.64
N ILE A 19 -8.66 3.65 3.82
CA ILE A 19 -7.66 2.68 4.28
C ILE A 19 -8.08 2.13 5.63
N LYS A 20 -8.00 0.80 5.79
CA LYS A 20 -8.25 0.14 7.07
C LYS A 20 -7.21 0.61 8.11
N PRO A 21 -7.61 0.84 9.37
CA PRO A 21 -6.69 1.32 10.41
C PRO A 21 -5.43 0.46 10.57
N ASP A 22 -5.55 -0.87 10.47
CA ASP A 22 -4.43 -1.79 10.61
C ASP A 22 -3.40 -1.66 9.48
N ILE A 23 -3.87 -1.46 8.25
CA ILE A 23 -3.02 -1.26 7.08
C ILE A 23 -2.33 0.11 7.16
N PHE A 24 -3.06 1.15 7.56
CA PHE A 24 -2.47 2.46 7.75
C PHE A 24 -1.42 2.48 8.85
N LYS A 25 -1.64 1.72 9.94
CA LYS A 25 -0.66 1.56 11.01
C LYS A 25 0.62 0.88 10.53
N GLN A 26 0.51 -0.13 9.65
CA GLN A 26 1.67 -0.77 9.04
C GLN A 26 2.43 0.18 8.10
N LEU A 27 1.70 0.92 7.25
CA LEU A 27 2.29 1.95 6.39
C LEU A 27 3.04 2.99 7.24
N LEU A 28 2.41 3.49 8.31
CA LEU A 28 3.04 4.47 9.20
C LEU A 28 4.29 3.88 9.86
N HIS A 29 4.23 2.63 10.31
CA HIS A 29 5.41 1.98 10.87
C HIS A 29 6.55 1.93 9.84
N TYR A 30 6.26 1.54 8.60
CA TYR A 30 7.26 1.52 7.52
C TYR A 30 7.88 2.89 7.26
N ILE A 31 7.07 3.95 7.22
CA ILE A 31 7.55 5.33 7.02
C ILE A 31 8.56 5.73 8.11
N TYR A 32 8.36 5.27 9.36
CA TYR A 32 9.23 5.65 10.49
C TYR A 32 10.39 4.68 10.76
N SER A 33 10.27 3.39 10.41
CA SER A 33 11.27 2.36 10.71
C SER A 33 11.99 1.80 9.49
N GLY A 34 11.47 2.05 8.28
CA GLY A 34 11.90 1.41 7.04
C GLY A 34 11.56 -0.08 6.95
N GLN A 35 10.73 -0.60 7.85
CA GLN A 35 10.37 -2.02 7.91
C GLN A 35 8.87 -2.22 8.12
N THR A 36 8.33 -3.32 7.59
CA THR A 36 6.94 -3.69 7.81
C THR A 36 6.73 -4.22 9.23
N SER A 37 5.73 -3.70 9.93
CA SER A 37 5.46 -4.06 11.34
C SER A 37 5.03 -5.52 11.51
N SER A 38 4.39 -6.08 10.48
CA SER A 38 3.96 -7.47 10.41
C SER A 38 4.40 -8.07 9.08
N LYS A 39 4.58 -9.39 9.06
CA LYS A 39 4.88 -10.11 7.81
C LYS A 39 3.79 -9.86 6.75
N LEU A 40 4.22 -9.72 5.50
CA LEU A 40 3.32 -9.67 4.37
C LEU A 40 2.57 -11.01 4.24
N SER A 41 1.28 -10.92 3.95
CA SER A 41 0.35 -12.02 3.70
C SER A 41 -0.51 -11.67 2.49
N GLU A 42 -1.08 -12.68 1.82
CA GLU A 42 -1.90 -12.45 0.61
C GLU A 42 -3.09 -11.48 0.88
N GLU A 43 -3.61 -11.47 2.12
CA GLU A 43 -4.70 -10.60 2.57
C GLU A 43 -4.28 -9.14 2.87
N ASN A 44 -3.02 -8.90 3.24
CA ASN A 44 -2.53 -7.57 3.61
C ASN A 44 -1.71 -6.91 2.49
N ALA A 45 -1.08 -7.69 1.60
CA ALA A 45 -0.16 -7.18 0.59
C ALA A 45 -0.87 -6.32 -0.45
N GLN A 46 -2.07 -6.72 -0.90
CA GLN A 46 -2.87 -5.91 -1.82
C GLN A 46 -3.32 -4.58 -1.19
N PRO A 47 -4.00 -4.54 -0.03
CA PRO A 47 -4.40 -3.26 0.55
C PRO A 47 -3.22 -2.42 1.01
N LEU A 48 -2.10 -3.02 1.41
CA LEU A 48 -0.87 -2.29 1.74
C LEU A 48 -0.22 -1.69 0.50
N PHE A 49 -0.22 -2.39 -0.64
CA PHE A 49 0.19 -1.82 -1.91
C PHE A 49 -0.66 -0.59 -2.28
N VAL A 50 -1.98 -0.70 -2.18
CA VAL A 50 -2.89 0.44 -2.47
C VAL A 50 -2.59 1.62 -1.55
N ALA A 51 -2.36 1.36 -0.26
CA ALA A 51 -1.99 2.40 0.69
C ALA A 51 -0.62 3.03 0.37
N ALA A 52 0.36 2.22 -0.02
CA ALA A 52 1.69 2.69 -0.41
C ALA A 52 1.63 3.52 -1.72
N ASP A 53 0.80 3.13 -2.68
CA ASP A 53 0.53 3.86 -3.91
C ASP A 53 -0.17 5.20 -3.66
N MET A 54 -1.16 5.24 -2.77
CA MET A 54 -1.86 6.48 -2.42
C MET A 54 -0.98 7.53 -1.73
N TYR A 55 0.08 7.11 -1.04
CA TYR A 55 0.97 7.97 -0.27
C TYR A 55 2.38 8.07 -0.87
N ASP A 56 2.57 7.60 -2.11
CA ASP A 56 3.83 7.62 -2.86
C ASP A 56 5.03 7.04 -2.06
N VAL A 57 4.82 5.88 -1.43
CA VAL A 57 5.89 5.14 -0.73
C VAL A 57 6.41 4.02 -1.63
N ASP A 58 7.26 4.38 -2.58
CA ASP A 58 7.71 3.48 -3.66
C ASP A 58 8.40 2.21 -3.16
N ASP A 59 9.29 2.30 -2.16
CA ASP A 59 10.00 1.14 -1.62
C ASP A 59 9.04 0.07 -1.11
N LEU A 60 7.99 0.49 -0.40
CA LEU A 60 6.95 -0.40 0.10
C LEU A 60 6.09 -0.98 -1.03
N LYS A 61 5.82 -0.20 -2.09
CA LYS A 61 5.13 -0.72 -3.28
C LYS A 61 5.92 -1.87 -3.90
N TYR A 62 7.24 -1.69 -4.10
CA TYR A 62 8.10 -2.73 -4.66
C TYR A 62 8.16 -3.98 -3.78
N GLU A 63 8.26 -3.82 -2.46
CA GLU A 63 8.21 -4.95 -1.53
C GLU A 63 6.90 -5.75 -1.63
N CYS A 64 5.76 -5.06 -1.66
CA CYS A 64 4.44 -5.68 -1.81
C CYS A 64 4.33 -6.43 -3.15
N VAL A 65 4.77 -5.84 -4.26
CA VAL A 65 4.74 -6.48 -5.58
C VAL A 65 5.62 -7.73 -5.61
N ARG A 66 6.85 -7.65 -5.07
CA ARG A 66 7.74 -8.81 -4.99
C ARG A 66 7.14 -9.96 -4.18
N PHE A 67 6.47 -9.64 -3.08
CA PHE A 67 5.76 -10.64 -2.29
C PHE A 67 4.60 -11.26 -3.07
N LEU A 68 3.76 -10.44 -3.72
CA LEU A 68 2.63 -10.92 -4.52
C LEU A 68 3.08 -11.82 -5.68
N LEU A 69 4.17 -11.47 -6.36
CA LEU A 69 4.81 -12.31 -7.39
C LEU A 69 5.25 -13.67 -6.84
N SER A 70 5.79 -13.71 -5.62
CA SER A 70 6.20 -14.97 -4.97
C SER A 70 5.03 -15.86 -4.55
N CYS A 71 3.82 -15.29 -4.45
CA CYS A 71 2.59 -15.99 -4.06
C CYS A 71 1.75 -16.45 -5.26
N ILE A 72 2.23 -16.29 -6.50
CA ILE A 72 1.51 -16.72 -7.70
C ILE A 72 1.29 -18.24 -7.69
N LYS A 73 0.02 -18.63 -7.82
CA LYS A 73 -0.50 -19.99 -7.93
C LYS A 73 -1.48 -20.02 -9.10
N LEU A 74 -1.70 -21.19 -9.70
CA LEU A 74 -2.61 -21.34 -10.85
C LEU A 74 -4.01 -20.76 -10.57
N GLU A 75 -4.50 -20.92 -9.34
CA GLU A 75 -5.82 -20.48 -8.90
C GLU A 75 -5.94 -18.96 -8.75
N ASN A 76 -4.86 -18.27 -8.35
CA ASN A 76 -4.85 -16.84 -8.08
C ASN A 76 -4.24 -16.00 -9.21
N ALA A 77 -3.57 -16.64 -10.18
CA ALA A 77 -2.83 -15.98 -11.25
C ALA A 77 -3.70 -15.02 -12.08
N ILE A 78 -4.92 -15.45 -12.46
CA ILE A 78 -5.84 -14.63 -13.26
C ILE A 78 -6.28 -13.40 -12.46
N ASN A 79 -6.65 -13.60 -11.20
CA ASN A 79 -7.08 -12.50 -10.32
C ASN A 79 -5.94 -11.51 -10.06
N LEU A 80 -4.72 -12.01 -9.85
CA LEU A 80 -3.55 -11.17 -9.62
C LEU A 80 -3.16 -10.39 -10.88
N MET A 81 -3.23 -11.02 -12.06
CA MET A 81 -2.96 -10.35 -13.34
C MET A 81 -3.98 -9.25 -13.62
N ALA A 82 -5.27 -9.52 -13.40
CA ALA A 82 -6.31 -8.50 -13.54
C ALA A 82 -6.10 -7.34 -12.54
N TRP A 83 -5.73 -7.66 -11.30
CA TRP A 83 -5.43 -6.67 -10.28
C TRP A 83 -4.20 -5.81 -10.65
N ALA A 84 -3.11 -6.44 -11.12
CA ALA A 84 -1.91 -5.74 -11.57
C ALA A 84 -2.20 -4.80 -12.73
N HIS A 85 -3.07 -5.21 -13.66
CA HIS A 85 -3.49 -4.36 -14.77
C HIS A 85 -4.28 -3.13 -14.30
N VAL A 86 -5.19 -3.28 -13.34
CA VAL A 86 -5.94 -2.15 -12.74
C VAL A 86 -5.03 -1.15 -12.05
N HIS A 87 -3.98 -1.64 -11.39
CA HIS A 87 -3.03 -0.81 -10.65
C HIS A 87 -1.81 -0.37 -11.49
N SER A 88 -1.84 -0.59 -12.81
CA SER A 88 -0.73 -0.24 -13.73
C SER A 88 0.63 -0.73 -13.23
N ILE A 89 0.67 -1.96 -12.74
CA ILE A 89 1.90 -2.61 -12.30
C ILE A 89 2.56 -3.23 -13.53
N ASP A 90 3.47 -2.49 -14.15
CA ASP A 90 4.16 -2.89 -15.39
C ASP A 90 5.17 -4.03 -15.18
N SER A 91 5.52 -4.34 -13.93
CA SER A 91 6.54 -5.32 -13.55
C SER A 91 6.00 -6.73 -13.26
N LEU A 92 4.77 -7.05 -13.68
CA LEU A 92 4.17 -8.39 -13.50
C LEU A 92 4.34 -9.30 -14.72
#